data_AF-A0A7V4LNS2-F1
#
_entry.id   AF-A0A7V4LNS2-F1
#
_cell.length_a   1.000
_cell.length_b   1.000
_cell.length_c   1.000
_cell.angle_alpha   90.00
_cell.angle_beta   90.00
_cell.angle_gamma   90.00
#
_symmetry.space_group_name_H-M   'P 1'
#
loop_
_entity.id
_entity.type
_entity.pdbx_description
1 polymer ?
#
loop_
_entity_poly.entity_id
_entity_poly.type
_entity_poly.pdbx_seq_one_letter_code
_entity_poly.pdbx_strand_id
1 'polypeptide(L)' 'YEADFWYDLIRWHYWNPSAAIAFINNQERGTYYWQGTTRMLNSFKITATDDSFILPIPASETDQNPKLLEPPVPYNFGK' A
#
# COMPACT_ATOMS: atom_id res chain seq x y z
N TYR A 1 -4.84 -12.80 12.45
CA TYR A 1 -4.52 -11.52 11.79
C TYR A 1 -5.83 -10.86 11.44
N GLU A 2 -6.01 -9.58 11.79
CA GLU A 2 -7.32 -8.91 11.72
C GLU A 2 -7.44 -7.98 10.49
N ALA A 3 -6.46 -8.03 9.58
CA ALA A 3 -6.31 -7.15 8.40
C ALA A 3 -6.22 -5.64 8.74
N ASP A 4 -6.05 -5.33 10.02
CA ASP A 4 -5.92 -4.04 10.68
C ASP A 4 -4.58 -3.35 10.40
N PHE A 5 -3.47 -4.09 10.50
CA PHE A 5 -2.12 -3.52 10.54
C PHE A 5 -1.73 -2.72 9.29
N TRP A 6 -2.33 -3.01 8.13
CA TRP A 6 -2.13 -2.18 6.93
C TRP A 6 -2.72 -0.77 7.11
N TYR A 7 -3.89 -0.66 7.73
CA TYR A 7 -4.51 0.62 8.06
C TYR A 7 -3.77 1.34 9.20
N ASP A 8 -3.15 0.63 10.14
CA ASP A 8 -2.22 1.24 11.10
C ASP A 8 -0.98 1.83 10.42
N LEU A 9 -0.39 1.11 9.44
CA LEU A 9 0.74 1.61 8.67
C LEU A 9 0.38 2.86 7.85
N ILE A 10 -0.82 2.92 7.26
CA ILE A 10 -1.33 4.12 6.58
C ILE A 10 -1.54 5.27 7.58
N ARG A 11 -2.17 5.02 8.73
CA ARG A 11 -2.35 6.04 9.78
C ARG A 11 -1.03 6.56 10.34
N TRP A 12 -0.03 5.68 10.48
CA TRP A 12 1.32 6.07 10.89
C TRP A 12 2.02 6.88 9.79
N HIS A 13 1.95 6.47 8.52
CA HIS A 13 2.49 7.22 7.39
C HIS A 13 1.90 8.64 7.33
N TYR A 14 0.59 8.79 7.50
CA TYR A 14 -0.06 10.10 7.56
C TYR A 14 0.49 11.02 8.68
N TRP A 15 0.88 10.46 9.83
CA TRP A 15 1.43 11.23 10.96
C TRP A 15 2.95 11.45 10.86
N ASN A 16 3.70 10.47 10.37
CA ASN A 16 5.16 10.50 10.22
C ASN A 16 5.59 9.59 9.06
N PRO A 17 5.61 10.11 7.82
CA PRO A 17 5.93 9.34 6.62
C PRO A 17 7.28 8.64 6.70
N SER A 18 8.31 9.37 7.12
CA SER A 18 9.70 8.91 7.18
C SER A 18 9.86 7.69 8.09
N ALA A 19 9.23 7.70 9.27
CA ALA A 19 9.29 6.57 10.20
C ALA A 19 8.56 5.32 9.67
N ALA A 20 7.37 5.49 9.06
CA ALA A 20 6.61 4.39 8.47
C ALA A 20 7.33 3.78 7.24
N ILE A 21 7.89 4.63 6.37
CA ILE A 21 8.71 4.20 5.21
C ILE A 21 9.95 3.45 5.68
N ALA A 22 10.71 4.00 6.63
CA ALA A 22 11.90 3.34 7.18
C ALA A 22 11.57 2.01 7.88
N PHE A 23 10.43 1.92 8.56
CA PHE A 23 9.95 0.68 9.15
C PHE A 23 9.70 -0.40 8.08
N ILE A 24 9.01 -0.06 7.00
CA ILE A 24 8.76 -1.03 5.90
C ILE A 24 10.05 -1.42 5.18
N ASN A 25 10.95 -0.46 4.91
CA ASN A 25 12.20 -0.71 4.17
C ASN A 25 13.22 -1.57 4.94
N ASN A 26 13.13 -1.58 6.28
CA ASN A 26 13.94 -2.45 7.11
C ASN A 26 13.40 -3.89 7.20
N GLN A 27 12.21 -4.18 6.65
CA GLN A 27 11.60 -5.51 6.71
C GLN A 27 12.02 -6.39 5.53
N GLU A 28 12.36 -7.63 5.87
CA GLU A 28 12.33 -8.77 4.96
C GLU A 28 10.86 -9.19 4.77
N ARG A 29 10.37 -9.15 3.53
CA ARG A 29 8.95 -9.11 3.19
C ARG A 29 8.45 -10.30 2.35
N GLY A 30 9.30 -11.25 1.97
CA GLY A 30 8.84 -12.30 1.04
C GLY A 30 9.88 -13.20 0.39
N THR A 31 11.03 -13.39 1.02
CA THR A 31 11.75 -14.65 1.05
C THR A 31 11.46 -15.71 -0.08
N TYR A 32 12.37 -16.08 -1.04
CA TYR A 32 12.20 -17.32 -1.92
C TYR A 32 13.40 -18.33 -2.16
N TYR A 33 13.29 -19.65 -1.82
CA TYR A 33 14.14 -20.82 -2.27
C TYR A 33 13.32 -21.90 -3.05
N TRP A 34 13.85 -23.12 -3.31
CA TRP A 34 13.14 -24.23 -4.01
C TRP A 34 13.52 -25.63 -3.48
N GLN A 35 12.60 -26.58 -3.60
CA GLN A 35 12.82 -28.00 -3.30
C GLN A 35 12.05 -28.86 -4.32
N GLY A 36 12.79 -29.58 -5.18
CA GLY A 36 12.19 -30.27 -6.33
C GLY A 36 11.45 -29.27 -7.23
N THR A 37 10.19 -29.55 -7.53
CA THR A 37 9.33 -28.71 -8.39
C THR A 37 8.59 -27.59 -7.64
N THR A 38 8.83 -27.40 -6.33
CA THR A 38 8.02 -26.53 -5.47
C THR A 38 8.78 -25.28 -4.99
N ARG A 39 8.12 -24.11 -5.07
CA ARG A 39 8.66 -22.84 -4.57
C ARG A 39 8.66 -22.81 -3.04
N MET A 40 9.80 -22.48 -2.47
CA MET A 40 10.06 -22.33 -1.03
C MET A 40 10.51 -20.90 -0.71
N LEU A 41 10.89 -20.58 0.53
CA LEU A 41 10.90 -19.21 1.07
C LEU A 41 12.29 -18.78 1.68
N ASN A 42 13.09 -17.86 1.07
CA ASN A 42 14.51 -17.44 1.38
C ASN A 42 14.91 -15.92 1.60
N SER A 43 14.94 -14.99 0.61
CA SER A 43 15.00 -13.49 0.85
C SER A 43 14.22 -12.61 -0.19
N PHE A 44 13.70 -11.43 0.22
CA PHE A 44 12.95 -10.38 -0.52
C PHE A 44 12.83 -9.11 0.35
N LYS A 45 13.32 -7.97 -0.13
CA LYS A 45 13.07 -6.66 0.49
C LYS A 45 12.34 -5.75 -0.49
N ILE A 46 11.66 -4.74 0.03
CA ILE A 46 11.00 -3.70 -0.77
C ILE A 46 11.55 -2.33 -0.42
N THR A 47 11.51 -1.43 -1.41
CA THR A 47 11.77 0.01 -1.22
C THR A 47 10.45 0.74 -1.34
N ALA A 48 9.74 0.85 -0.22
CA ALA A 48 8.57 1.69 -0.08
C ALA A 48 8.93 3.19 -0.24
N THR A 49 8.00 3.89 -0.86
CA THR A 49 7.91 5.35 -1.04
C THR A 49 6.55 5.81 -0.51
N ASP A 50 6.27 7.12 -0.51
CA ASP A 50 4.95 7.64 -0.14
C ASP A 50 3.81 7.04 -0.98
N ASP A 51 4.02 6.90 -2.30
CA ASP A 51 3.05 6.25 -3.21
C ASP A 51 2.75 4.79 -2.84
N SER A 52 3.65 4.13 -2.11
CA SER A 52 3.45 2.73 -1.69
C SER A 52 2.33 2.56 -0.64
N PHE A 53 1.86 3.66 -0.03
CA PHE A 53 0.78 3.65 0.97
C PHE A 53 -0.60 3.93 0.36
N ILE A 54 -0.69 4.22 -0.93
CA ILE A 54 -1.94 4.48 -1.65
C ILE A 54 -2.16 3.38 -2.70
N LEU A 55 -3.27 2.67 -2.60
CA LEU A 55 -3.68 1.74 -3.66
C LEU A 55 -4.34 2.52 -4.80
N PRO A 56 -4.02 2.20 -6.07
CA PRO A 56 -4.70 2.82 -7.20
C PRO A 56 -6.17 2.43 -7.23
N ILE A 57 -7.01 3.35 -7.70
CA ILE A 57 -8.42 3.07 -7.98
C ILE A 57 -8.48 2.00 -9.10
N PRO A 58 -9.37 0.99 -9.01
CA PRO A 58 -9.45 -0.04 -10.04
C PRO A 58 -9.78 0.55 -11.42
N ALA A 59 -9.09 0.05 -12.46
CA ALA A 59 -9.22 0.58 -13.82
C ALA A 59 -10.67 0.58 -14.34
N SER A 60 -11.45 -0.45 -14.00
CA SER A 60 -12.87 -0.55 -14.34
C SER A 60 -13.72 0.60 -13.77
N GLU A 61 -13.35 1.14 -12.60
CA GLU A 61 -14.04 2.28 -11.99
C GLU A 61 -13.63 3.58 -12.68
N THR A 62 -12.35 3.75 -13.02
CA THR A 62 -11.86 4.95 -13.72
C THR A 62 -12.35 5.02 -15.17
N ASP A 63 -12.56 3.88 -15.83
CA ASP A 63 -13.17 3.79 -17.16
C ASP A 63 -14.65 4.19 -17.13
N GLN A 64 -15.38 3.79 -16.08
CA GLN A 64 -16.79 4.15 -15.89
C GLN A 64 -16.98 5.59 -15.39
N ASN A 65 -16.03 6.11 -14.61
CA ASN A 65 -16.05 7.47 -14.07
C ASN A 65 -14.65 8.12 -14.13
N PRO A 66 -14.33 8.81 -15.24
CA PRO A 66 -13.04 9.48 -15.42
C PRO A 66 -12.69 10.52 -14.35
N LYS A 67 -13.70 11.05 -13.62
CA LYS A 67 -13.46 12.00 -12.52
C LYS A 67 -12.71 11.39 -11.34
N LEU A 68 -12.61 10.06 -11.26
CA LEU A 68 -11.77 9.37 -10.28
C LEU A 68 -10.26 9.59 -10.53
N LEU A 69 -9.88 10.14 -11.69
CA LEU A 69 -8.52 10.57 -12.01
C LEU A 69 -8.30 12.09 -11.79
N GLU A 70 -9.34 12.84 -11.45
CA GLU A 70 -9.28 14.28 -11.17
C GLU A 70 -8.99 14.53 -9.68
N PRO A 71 -8.42 15.70 -9.30
CA PRO A 71 -8.27 16.07 -7.90
C PRO A 71 -9.60 16.09 -7.13
N PRO A 72 -9.64 15.65 -5.85
CA PRO A 72 -10.87 15.61 -5.08
C PRO A 72 -11.43 17.02 -4.81
N VAL A 73 -12.74 17.16 -4.88
CA VAL A 73 -13.47 18.42 -4.65
C VAL A 73 -14.14 18.46 -3.27
N PRO A 74 -14.36 19.64 -2.66
CA PRO A 74 -15.04 19.75 -1.37
C PRO A 74 -16.45 19.16 -1.37
N TYR A 75 -16.78 18.40 -0.33
CA TYR A 75 -18.13 17.86 -0.13
C TYR A 75 -19.09 18.93 0.42
N ASN A 76 -20.27 19.07 -0.17
CA ASN A 76 -21.32 19.95 0.34
C ASN A 76 -22.14 19.21 1.41
N PHE A 77 -21.95 19.59 2.67
CA PHE A 77 -22.61 18.94 3.80
C PHE A 77 -24.11 19.25 3.95
N GLY A 78 -24.66 20.27 3.26
CA GLY A 78 -26.09 20.59 3.29
C GLY A 78 -26.64 20.88 4.70
N LYS A 79 -26.54 22.14 5.15
CA LYS A 79 -27.18 22.60 6.40
C LYS A 79 -28.70 22.55 6.30
#